data_AF-A0A9X1V1Q3-F1
#
_entry.id   AF-A0A9X1V1Q3-F1
#
_cell.length_a   1.000
_cell.length_b   1.000
_cell.length_c   1.000
_cell.angle_alpha   90.00
_cell.angle_beta   90.00
_cell.angle_gamma   90.00
#
_symmetry.space_group_name_H-M   'P 1'
#
loop_
_entity.id
_entity.type
_entity.pdbx_description
1 polymer ?
#
loop_
_entity_poly.entity_id
_entity_poly.type
_entity_poly.pdbx_seq_one_letter_code
_entity_poly.pdbx_strand_id
1 'polypeptide(L)'
;MRLPLIYYPLIFGVVLSLLNIKEHRFNPIFVLILAIAGSYLSYFGGLYMMDPVYNFLRIFGLNSADFLALQSGINIIPPIILFISYSYIFKVDRDKTTILIFLFSIILLIILNNLFDGSSSNPPRKPKPYLPFLIWPVIVSIGFQVALYWKKLTRDLHQISIF
;
A
#
# COMPACT_ATOMS: atom_id res chain seq x y z
N MET A 1 24.60 6.00 3.23
CA MET A 1 24.19 4.90 4.14
C MET A 1 22.92 4.27 3.57
N ARG A 2 22.92 2.99 3.20
CA ARG A 2 21.71 2.32 2.66
C ARG A 2 20.90 1.76 3.83
N LEU A 3 19.69 2.25 4.06
CA LEU A 3 18.78 1.71 5.06
C LEU A 3 18.36 0.29 4.62
N PRO A 4 18.53 -0.74 5.48
CA PRO A 4 18.08 -2.09 5.15
C PRO A 4 16.57 -2.13 4.91
N LEU A 5 16.13 -2.93 3.93
CA LEU A 5 14.71 -2.96 3.52
C LEU A 5 13.74 -3.28 4.67
N ILE A 6 14.23 -3.99 5.68
CA ILE A 6 13.46 -4.43 6.84
C ILE A 6 12.96 -3.28 7.74
N TYR A 7 13.54 -2.08 7.60
CA TYR A 7 13.16 -0.91 8.38
C TYR A 7 12.09 -0.05 7.71
N TYR A 8 11.79 -0.25 6.42
CA TYR A 8 10.77 0.56 5.73
C TYR A 8 9.36 0.38 6.29
N PRO A 9 8.87 -0.84 6.61
CA PRO A 9 7.57 -1.00 7.24
C PRO A 9 7.47 -0.24 8.58
N LEU A 10 8.57 -0.21 9.35
CA LEU A 10 8.64 0.52 10.61
C LEU A 10 8.58 2.04 10.39
N ILE A 11 9.45 2.58 9.53
CA ILE A 11 9.44 4.02 9.20
C ILE A 11 8.06 4.43 8.69
N PHE A 12 7.46 3.59 7.85
CA PHE A 12 6.16 3.85 7.29
C PHE A 12 5.04 3.89 8.33
N GLY A 13 4.93 2.86 9.18
CA GLY A 13 3.95 2.81 10.25
C GLY A 13 4.09 4.01 11.20
N VAL A 14 5.33 4.42 11.50
CA VAL A 14 5.62 5.60 12.32
C VAL A 14 5.14 6.88 11.64
N VAL A 15 5.55 7.13 10.39
CA VAL A 15 5.19 8.36 9.66
C VAL A 15 3.67 8.48 9.54
N LEU A 16 2.99 7.41 9.16
CA LEU A 16 1.55 7.45 8.95
C LEU A 16 0.77 7.62 10.27
N SER A 17 1.26 7.02 11.36
CA SER A 17 0.69 7.25 12.70
C SER A 17 0.86 8.69 13.16
N LEU A 18 2.01 9.31 12.89
CA LEU A 18 2.28 10.70 13.28
C LEU A 18 1.44 11.70 12.47
N LEU A 19 1.30 11.48 11.16
CA LEU A 19 0.53 12.37 10.29
C LEU A 19 -0.98 12.34 10.59
N ASN A 20 -1.49 11.25 11.16
CA ASN A 20 -2.91 11.06 11.44
C ASN A 20 -3.22 10.99 12.95
N ILE A 21 -2.42 11.66 13.78
CA ILE A 21 -2.53 11.65 15.26
C ILE A 21 -3.82 12.28 15.81
N LYS A 22 -4.72 12.78 14.95
CA LYS A 22 -6.02 13.34 15.36
C LYS A 22 -7.21 12.48 14.96
N GLU A 23 -7.02 11.56 14.01
CA GLU A 23 -8.09 10.80 13.35
C GLU A 23 -7.95 9.31 13.65
N HIS A 24 -7.96 8.93 14.93
CA HIS A 24 -7.74 7.54 15.33
C HIS A 24 -8.74 7.02 16.36
N ARG A 25 -8.99 5.70 16.28
CA ARG A 25 -9.96 5.00 17.12
C ARG A 25 -9.46 4.70 18.53
N PHE A 26 -8.15 4.64 18.70
CA PHE A 26 -7.48 4.20 19.93
C PHE A 26 -6.50 5.26 20.44
N ASN A 27 -5.85 4.98 21.58
CA ASN A 27 -4.76 5.81 22.12
C ASN A 27 -3.59 5.90 21.12
N PRO A 28 -2.96 7.09 20.93
CA PRO A 28 -1.83 7.29 20.01
C PRO A 28 -0.72 6.22 20.07
N ILE A 29 -0.35 5.74 21.26
CA ILE A 29 0.69 4.71 21.40
C ILE A 29 0.22 3.37 20.81
N PHE A 30 -1.03 3.01 21.06
CA PHE A 30 -1.61 1.78 20.53
C PHE A 30 -1.80 1.85 19.01
N VAL A 31 -2.19 3.02 18.50
CA VAL A 31 -2.28 3.31 17.06
C VAL A 31 -0.92 3.14 16.40
N LEU A 32 0.15 3.66 17.00
CA LEU A 32 1.51 3.52 16.51
C LEU A 32 1.93 2.05 16.42
N ILE A 33 1.71 1.28 17.49
CA ILE A 33 2.03 -0.16 17.53
C ILE A 33 1.24 -0.90 16.44
N LEU A 34 -0.06 -0.65 16.32
CA LEU A 34 -0.90 -1.27 15.30
C LEU A 34 -0.50 -0.88 13.88
N ALA A 35 -0.09 0.38 13.65
CA ALA A 35 0.36 0.86 12.34
C ALA A 35 1.68 0.20 11.93
N ILE A 36 2.62 0.07 12.87
CA ILE A 36 3.88 -0.66 12.66
C ILE A 36 3.57 -2.15 12.38
N ALA A 37 2.74 -2.78 13.19
CA ALA A 37 2.36 -4.18 13.01
C ALA A 37 1.67 -4.42 11.65
N GLY A 38 0.71 -3.57 11.27
CA GLY A 38 0.02 -3.63 9.98
C GLY A 38 0.97 -3.44 8.80
N SER A 39 1.96 -2.56 8.94
CA SER A 39 3.00 -2.36 7.91
C SER A 39 3.87 -3.60 7.74
N TYR A 40 4.28 -4.24 8.85
CA TYR A 40 5.04 -5.50 8.78
C TYR A 40 4.20 -6.65 8.22
N LEU A 41 2.94 -6.79 8.64
CA LEU A 41 2.02 -7.79 8.11
C LEU A 41 1.81 -7.62 6.61
N SER A 42 1.72 -6.38 6.14
CA SER A 42 1.61 -6.08 4.72
C SER A 42 2.87 -6.47 3.94
N TYR A 43 4.05 -6.15 4.48
CA TYR A 43 5.34 -6.52 3.89
C TYR A 43 5.53 -8.04 3.81
N PHE A 44 5.35 -8.75 4.92
CA PHE A 44 5.46 -10.21 4.95
C PHE A 44 4.36 -10.89 4.15
N GLY A 45 3.12 -10.36 4.21
CA GLY A 45 2.00 -10.85 3.42
C GLY A 45 2.30 -10.81 1.93
N GLY A 46 2.88 -9.72 1.42
CA GLY A 46 3.33 -9.65 0.04
C GLY A 46 4.42 -10.64 -0.31
N LEU A 47 5.45 -10.71 0.52
CA LEU A 47 6.63 -11.56 0.31
C LEU A 47 6.27 -13.05 0.31
N TYR A 48 5.47 -13.49 1.28
CA TYR A 48 5.08 -14.90 1.42
C TYR A 48 3.92 -15.32 0.51
N MET A 49 3.16 -14.39 -0.05
CA MET A 49 2.07 -14.72 -0.97
C MET A 49 2.51 -14.92 -2.42
N MET A 50 3.76 -14.61 -2.76
CA MET A 50 4.29 -14.87 -4.11
C MET A 50 4.24 -16.36 -4.46
N ASP A 51 4.79 -17.23 -3.63
CA ASP A 51 4.89 -18.67 -3.94
C ASP A 51 3.51 -19.36 -4.01
N PRO A 52 2.56 -19.13 -3.07
CA PRO A 52 1.21 -19.67 -3.18
C PRO A 52 0.48 -19.20 -4.44
N VAL A 53 0.58 -17.91 -4.79
CA VAL A 53 -0.06 -17.35 -6.00
C VAL A 53 0.57 -17.95 -7.24
N TYR A 54 1.90 -18.05 -7.29
CA TYR A 54 2.61 -18.69 -8.39
C TYR A 54 2.16 -20.14 -8.61
N ASN A 55 2.17 -20.94 -7.54
CA ASN A 55 1.76 -22.34 -7.59
C ASN A 55 0.31 -22.48 -8.04
N PHE A 56 -0.58 -21.63 -7.51
CA PHE A 56 -1.98 -21.61 -7.92
C PHE A 56 -2.14 -21.31 -9.42
N LEU A 57 -1.48 -20.28 -9.93
CA LEU A 57 -1.56 -19.91 -11.35
C LEU A 57 -0.94 -20.95 -12.28
N ARG A 58 0.11 -21.64 -11.82
CA ARG A 58 0.77 -22.71 -12.58
C ARG A 58 -0.11 -23.95 -12.73
N ILE A 59 -0.99 -24.24 -11.75
CA ILE A 59 -2.00 -25.31 -11.89
C ILE A 59 -2.89 -25.09 -13.13
N PHE A 60 -3.13 -23.83 -13.51
CA PHE A 60 -3.91 -23.48 -14.70
C PHE A 60 -3.05 -23.35 -15.99
N GLY A 61 -1.75 -23.67 -15.94
CA GLY A 61 -0.88 -23.62 -17.12
C GLY A 61 -0.61 -22.21 -17.65
N LEU A 62 -0.77 -21.17 -16.83
CA LEU A 62 -0.53 -19.79 -17.24
C LEU A 62 0.97 -19.52 -17.42
N ASN A 63 1.40 -19.27 -18.66
CA ASN A 63 2.79 -18.88 -18.98
C ASN A 63 3.23 -17.58 -18.31
N SER A 64 2.29 -16.75 -17.86
CA SER A 64 2.51 -15.49 -17.15
C SER A 64 2.46 -15.63 -15.62
N ALA A 65 2.45 -16.86 -15.08
CA ALA A 65 2.34 -17.12 -13.64
C ALA A 65 3.40 -16.39 -12.80
N ASP A 66 4.67 -16.38 -13.25
CA ASP A 66 5.76 -15.67 -12.55
C ASP A 66 5.49 -14.17 -12.46
N PHE A 67 5.09 -13.56 -13.58
CA PHE A 67 4.78 -12.14 -13.65
C PHE A 67 3.58 -11.79 -12.77
N LEU A 68 2.49 -12.56 -12.88
CA LEU A 68 1.27 -12.31 -12.12
C LEU A 68 1.48 -12.54 -10.63
N ALA A 69 2.25 -13.54 -10.22
CA ALA A 69 2.60 -13.76 -8.82
C ALA A 69 3.42 -12.61 -8.25
N LEU A 70 4.37 -12.08 -9.02
CA LEU A 70 5.15 -10.92 -8.65
C LEU A 70 4.29 -9.65 -8.53
N GLN A 71 3.42 -9.39 -9.50
CA GLN A 71 2.49 -8.25 -9.44
C GLN A 71 1.54 -8.39 -8.23
N SER A 72 1.06 -9.60 -7.95
CA SER A 72 0.16 -9.87 -6.84
C SER A 72 0.83 -9.66 -5.48
N GLY A 73 2.02 -10.24 -5.31
CA GLY A 73 2.79 -10.16 -4.08
C GLY A 73 3.35 -8.77 -3.79
N ILE A 74 3.70 -7.98 -4.80
CA ILE A 74 4.26 -6.62 -4.59
C ILE A 74 3.16 -5.56 -4.58
N ASN A 75 2.25 -5.59 -5.56
CA ASN A 75 1.41 -4.43 -5.89
C ASN A 75 -0.06 -4.58 -5.52
N ILE A 76 -0.52 -5.79 -5.14
CA ILE A 76 -1.94 -6.04 -4.85
C ILE A 76 -2.14 -6.39 -3.38
N ILE A 77 -1.46 -7.44 -2.90
CA ILE A 77 -1.67 -7.99 -1.56
C ILE A 77 -1.24 -7.01 -0.46
N PRO A 78 -0.02 -6.42 -0.50
CA PRO A 78 0.39 -5.45 0.51
C PRO A 78 -0.56 -4.24 0.64
N PRO A 79 -0.94 -3.54 -0.45
CA PRO A 79 -1.89 -2.44 -0.34
C PRO A 79 -3.23 -2.86 0.26
N ILE A 80 -3.75 -4.05 -0.07
CA ILE A 80 -5.01 -4.54 0.50
C ILE A 80 -4.88 -4.72 2.02
N ILE A 81 -3.78 -5.34 2.48
CA ILE A 81 -3.54 -5.52 3.92
C ILE A 81 -3.40 -4.17 4.62
N LEU A 82 -2.67 -3.21 4.03
CA LEU A 82 -2.56 -1.86 4.58
C LEU A 82 -3.91 -1.18 4.68
N PHE A 83 -4.72 -1.23 3.63
CA PHE A 83 -6.05 -0.60 3.62
C PHE A 83 -6.94 -1.19 4.69
N ILE A 84 -7.02 -2.52 4.79
CA ILE A 84 -7.82 -3.18 5.83
C ILE A 84 -7.34 -2.77 7.22
N SER A 85 -6.03 -2.83 7.46
CA SER A 85 -5.41 -2.50 8.74
C SER A 85 -5.68 -1.04 9.12
N TYR A 86 -5.46 -0.12 8.18
CA TYR A 86 -5.52 1.31 8.46
C TYR A 86 -6.96 1.82 8.51
N SER A 87 -7.88 1.29 7.70
CA SER A 87 -9.31 1.59 7.87
C SER A 87 -9.81 1.17 9.25
N TYR A 88 -9.26 0.09 9.82
CA TYR A 88 -9.57 -0.32 11.19
C TYR A 88 -8.97 0.64 12.23
N ILE A 89 -7.74 1.10 12.04
CA ILE A 89 -7.00 1.96 12.98
C ILE A 89 -7.52 3.42 12.99
N PHE A 90 -7.74 4.02 11.83
CA PHE A 90 -8.01 5.47 11.66
C PHE A 90 -9.47 5.82 11.35
N LYS A 91 -10.43 4.95 11.70
CA LYS A 91 -11.88 5.19 11.48
C LYS A 91 -12.24 5.65 10.05
N VAL A 92 -11.60 5.09 9.03
CA VAL A 92 -11.94 5.44 7.65
C VAL A 92 -13.23 4.77 7.24
N ASP A 93 -14.20 5.57 6.80
CA ASP A 93 -15.45 5.08 6.24
C ASP A 93 -15.20 4.29 4.95
N ARG A 94 -15.78 3.09 4.84
CA ARG A 94 -15.68 2.25 3.64
C ARG A 94 -16.77 2.61 2.63
N ASP A 95 -16.84 3.87 2.27
CA ASP A 95 -17.77 4.33 1.24
C ASP A 95 -17.23 4.05 -0.17
N LYS A 96 -18.11 4.18 -1.18
CA LYS A 96 -17.77 3.92 -2.59
C LYS A 96 -16.56 4.75 -3.05
N THR A 97 -16.46 6.00 -2.58
CA THR A 97 -15.39 6.92 -2.94
C THR A 97 -14.04 6.48 -2.38
N THR A 98 -13.99 6.09 -1.10
CA THR A 98 -12.77 5.57 -0.48
C THR A 98 -12.28 4.31 -1.17
N ILE A 99 -13.20 3.40 -1.52
CA ILE A 99 -12.87 2.18 -2.28
C ILE A 99 -12.31 2.55 -3.66
N LEU A 100 -12.89 3.55 -4.35
CA LEU A 100 -12.42 4.01 -5.65
C LEU A 100 -11.01 4.62 -5.57
N ILE A 101 -10.75 5.48 -4.58
CA ILE A 101 -9.42 6.07 -4.34
C ILE A 101 -8.40 4.95 -4.11
N PHE A 102 -8.78 3.93 -3.34
CA PHE A 102 -7.91 2.80 -3.05
C PHE A 102 -7.63 1.94 -4.30
N LEU A 103 -8.65 1.60 -5.09
CA LEU A 103 -8.49 0.87 -6.35
C LEU A 103 -7.63 1.65 -7.36
N PHE A 104 -7.87 2.96 -7.49
CA PHE A 104 -7.04 3.83 -8.30
C PHE A 104 -5.59 3.80 -7.84
N SER A 105 -5.34 3.80 -6.53
CA SER A 105 -3.98 3.70 -5.97
C SER A 105 -3.30 2.39 -6.38
N ILE A 106 -4.01 1.26 -6.33
CA ILE A 106 -3.49 -0.04 -6.80
C ILE A 106 -3.17 -0.02 -8.29
N ILE A 107 -4.07 0.50 -9.13
CA ILE A 107 -3.87 0.57 -10.58
C ILE A 107 -2.65 1.45 -10.90
N LEU A 108 -2.56 2.62 -10.26
CA LEU A 108 -1.41 3.52 -10.39
C LEU A 108 -0.11 2.82 -10.01
N LEU A 109 -0.12 2.03 -8.93
CA LEU A 109 1.05 1.24 -8.50
C LEU A 109 1.48 0.22 -9.56
N ILE A 110 0.53 -0.51 -10.15
CA ILE A 110 0.83 -1.47 -11.21
C ILE A 110 1.45 -0.74 -12.41
N ILE A 111 0.90 0.39 -12.84
CA ILE A 111 1.42 1.17 -13.97
C ILE A 111 2.84 1.67 -13.67
N LEU A 112 3.05 2.31 -12.52
CA LEU A 112 4.36 2.84 -12.12
C LEU A 112 5.39 1.72 -12.00
N ASN A 113 5.03 0.60 -11.40
CA ASN A 113 5.93 -0.55 -11.29
C ASN A 113 6.40 -1.02 -12.68
N ASN A 114 5.48 -1.17 -13.64
CA ASN A 114 5.85 -1.59 -15.00
C ASN A 114 6.66 -0.53 -15.77
N LEU A 115 6.45 0.77 -15.50
CA LEU A 115 7.26 1.84 -16.08
C LEU A 115 8.70 1.86 -15.53
N PHE A 116 8.86 1.62 -14.23
CA PHE A 116 10.18 1.60 -13.57
C PHE A 116 10.94 0.28 -13.72
N ASP A 117 10.26 -0.82 -14.05
CA ASP A 117 10.87 -2.13 -14.32
C ASP A 117 11.43 -2.26 -15.75
N GLY A 118 11.42 -1.16 -16.52
CA GLY A 118 12.06 -1.08 -17.83
C GLY A 118 13.56 -1.38 -17.73
N SER A 119 13.98 -2.53 -18.29
CA SER A 119 15.37 -2.95 -18.56
C SER A 119 15.98 -4.05 -17.68
N SER A 120 15.29 -5.18 -17.49
CA SER A 120 15.99 -6.45 -17.18
C SER A 120 15.24 -7.66 -17.75
N SER A 121 15.70 -8.17 -18.88
CA SER A 121 15.21 -9.41 -19.51
C SER A 121 15.50 -10.69 -18.69
N ASN A 122 16.13 -10.57 -17.52
CA ASN A 122 16.36 -11.67 -16.61
C ASN A 122 15.67 -11.39 -15.28
N PRO A 123 14.89 -12.36 -14.73
CA PRO A 123 14.34 -12.23 -13.38
C PRO A 123 15.51 -12.03 -12.41
N PRO A 124 15.54 -10.93 -11.66
CA PRO A 124 16.66 -10.68 -10.77
C PRO A 124 16.69 -11.74 -9.67
N ARG A 125 17.64 -12.68 -9.78
CA ARG A 125 17.96 -13.69 -8.73
C ARG A 125 18.42 -13.07 -7.40
N LYS A 126 18.58 -11.75 -7.32
CA LYS A 126 18.88 -11.01 -6.10
C LYS A 126 17.94 -9.81 -6.00
N PRO A 127 17.29 -9.59 -4.85
CA PRO A 127 16.42 -8.43 -4.65
C PRO A 127 17.29 -7.17 -4.77
N LYS A 128 17.25 -6.50 -5.92
CA LYS A 128 17.63 -5.09 -5.98
C LYS A 128 16.72 -4.35 -5.00
N PRO A 129 17.17 -3.29 -4.32
CA PRO A 129 16.30 -2.53 -3.45
C PRO A 129 15.13 -2.03 -4.28
N TYR A 130 13.99 -2.69 -4.15
CA TYR A 130 12.83 -2.48 -4.98
C TYR A 130 12.30 -1.09 -4.65
N LEU A 131 12.70 -0.11 -5.47
CA LEU A 131 12.09 1.21 -5.53
C LEU A 131 10.54 1.16 -5.45
N PRO A 132 9.87 0.15 -6.05
CA PRO A 132 8.43 -0.06 -5.86
C PRO A 132 8.01 -0.23 -4.39
N PHE A 133 8.72 -1.02 -3.59
CA PHE A 133 8.45 -1.18 -2.15
C PHE A 133 8.69 0.09 -1.33
N LEU A 134 9.42 1.07 -1.86
CA LEU A 134 9.70 2.36 -1.20
C LEU A 134 8.69 3.43 -1.55
N ILE A 135 8.28 3.47 -2.81
CA ILE A 135 7.27 4.41 -3.32
C ILE A 135 5.87 3.96 -2.92
N TRP A 136 5.66 2.65 -2.82
CA TRP A 136 4.38 2.03 -2.50
C TRP A 136 3.72 2.55 -1.21
N PRO A 137 4.41 2.56 -0.05
CA PRO A 137 3.82 3.05 1.17
C PRO A 137 3.41 4.52 1.03
N VAL A 138 4.23 5.34 0.36
CA VAL A 138 3.95 6.77 0.14
C VAL A 138 2.67 6.97 -0.66
N ILE A 139 2.48 6.24 -1.77
CA ILE A 139 1.27 6.35 -2.61
C ILE A 139 0.03 5.93 -1.82
N VAL A 140 0.10 4.80 -1.10
CA VAL A 140 -1.03 4.31 -0.29
C VAL A 140 -1.33 5.27 0.86
N SER A 141 -0.33 5.87 1.50
CA SER A 141 -0.51 6.92 2.50
C SER A 141 -1.24 8.13 1.95
N ILE A 142 -0.86 8.60 0.76
CA ILE A 142 -1.50 9.74 0.12
C ILE A 142 -2.94 9.39 -0.21
N GLY A 143 -3.21 8.24 -0.84
CA GLY A 143 -4.56 7.77 -1.11
C GLY A 143 -5.41 7.66 0.16
N PHE A 144 -4.81 7.18 1.25
CA PHE A 144 -5.46 7.07 2.55
C PHE A 144 -5.75 8.42 3.20
N GLN A 145 -4.80 9.36 3.14
CA GLN A 145 -4.99 10.73 3.61
C GLN A 145 -6.08 11.45 2.80
N VAL A 146 -6.08 11.27 1.47
CA VAL A 146 -7.14 11.79 0.62
C VAL A 146 -8.48 11.21 1.04
N ALA A 147 -8.57 9.90 1.30
CA ALA A 147 -9.81 9.28 1.78
C ALA A 147 -10.27 9.82 3.14
N LEU A 148 -9.35 9.93 4.11
CA LEU A 148 -9.63 10.48 5.44
C LEU A 148 -10.20 11.90 5.38
N TYR A 149 -9.57 12.76 4.59
CA TYR A 149 -9.91 14.18 4.52
C TYR A 149 -10.85 14.51 3.36
N TRP A 150 -11.31 13.53 2.58
CA TRP A 150 -12.11 13.76 1.37
C TRP A 150 -13.33 14.62 1.65
N LYS A 151 -14.13 14.23 2.66
CA LYS A 151 -15.36 14.93 3.05
C LYS A 151 -15.10 16.38 3.48
N LYS A 152 -13.97 16.62 4.15
CA LYS A 152 -13.56 17.98 4.55
C LYS A 152 -13.16 18.80 3.32
N LEU A 153 -12.36 18.21 2.43
CA LEU A 153 -11.89 18.85 1.20
C LEU A 153 -13.06 19.26 0.29
N THR A 154 -14.07 18.39 0.13
CA THR A 154 -15.24 18.69 -0.71
C THR A 154 -16.11 19.79 -0.12
N ARG A 155 -16.27 19.82 1.21
CA ARG A 155 -17.03 20.87 1.89
C ARG A 155 -16.39 22.23 1.70
N ASP A 156 -15.07 22.30 1.88
CA ASP A 156 -14.32 23.56 1.78
C ASP A 156 -14.27 24.05 0.32
N LEU A 157 -14.13 23.14 -0.66
CA LEU A 157 -14.22 23.47 -2.10
C LEU A 157 -15.59 24.03 -2.49
N HIS A 158 -16.67 23.49 -1.94
CA HIS A 158 -18.02 23.97 -2.24
C HIS A 158 -18.25 25.39 -1.70
N GLN A 159 -17.64 25.75 -0.56
CA GLN A 159 -17.68 27.12 -0.03
C GLN A 159 -16.92 28.11 -0.92
N ILE A 160 -15.83 27.70 -1.56
CA ILE A 160 -15.07 28.55 -2.47
C ILE A 160 -15.83 28.79 -3.79
N SER A 161 -16.58 27.80 -4.28
CA SER A 161 -17.37 27.95 -5.52
C SER A 161 -18.62 28.84 -5.42
N ILE A 162 -18.95 29.32 -4.21
CA ILE A 162 -20.10 30.19 -3.94
C ILE A 162 -19.69 31.68 -3.89
N PHE A 163 -18.39 31.97 -4.03
CA PHE A 163 -17.84 33.32 -4.22
C PHE A 163 -17.34 33.49 -5.65
#